data_AF-A0A3C0G7I3-F1
#
_entry.id   AF-A0A3C0G7I3-F1
#
_cell.length_a   1.000
_cell.length_b   1.000
_cell.length_c   1.000
_cell.angle_alpha   90.00
_cell.angle_beta   90.00
_cell.angle_gamma   90.00
#
_symmetry.space_group_name_H-M   'P 1'
#
loop_
_entity.id
_entity.type
_entity.pdbx_description
1 polymer ?
#
loop_
_entity_poly.entity_id
_entity_poly.type
_entity_poly.pdbx_seq_one_letter_code
_entity_poly.pdbx_strand_id
1 'polypeptide(L)'
;MALPTTDERGQLDMFSAAPPGISLTQDNTKYPWGNPPKHSDPNKAMDAAITSLEDPTIKDNMLKLLFAGISVESLIEGFVYSGFESGKFSLDTGLLMKGPLGLYIASIAEDEGIPYRLFENENAFEEEELDDEHVLRIMKMNNPSMFKLLQQRTREAIREGKKIPDDESFLDQERSAE
;
A
#
# COMPACT_ATOMS: atom_id res chain seq x y z
N MET A 1 14.17 -5.30 20.49
CA MET A 1 13.17 -4.88 21.49
C MET A 1 13.53 -5.60 22.78
N ALA A 2 13.81 -4.90 23.88
CA ALA A 2 13.95 -5.59 25.16
C ALA A 2 12.54 -6.08 25.56
N LEU A 3 12.40 -7.37 25.86
CA LEU A 3 11.15 -7.90 26.39
C LEU A 3 10.84 -7.18 27.71
N PRO A 4 9.57 -6.87 28.01
CA PRO A 4 9.25 -6.27 29.29
C PRO A 4 9.71 -7.22 30.39
N THR A 5 10.57 -6.73 31.28
CA THR A 5 11.02 -7.57 32.39
C THR A 5 9.88 -7.71 33.37
N THR A 6 9.71 -8.92 33.87
CA THR A 6 8.63 -9.25 34.79
C THR A 6 9.16 -9.13 36.21
N ASP A 7 8.42 -8.44 37.10
CA ASP A 7 8.68 -8.44 38.54
C ASP A 7 8.66 -9.90 39.09
N GLU A 8 9.25 -10.12 40.26
CA GLU A 8 9.22 -11.36 41.03
C GLU A 8 7.79 -11.94 41.21
N ARG A 9 6.78 -11.10 41.03
CA ARG A 9 5.34 -11.43 41.11
C ARG A 9 4.67 -11.75 39.76
N GLY A 10 5.42 -11.80 38.66
CA GLY A 10 4.83 -12.09 37.35
C GLY A 10 4.11 -10.90 36.69
N GLN A 11 4.26 -9.68 37.22
CA GLN A 11 3.65 -8.45 36.67
C GLN A 11 4.64 -7.67 35.80
N LEU A 12 4.13 -6.98 34.77
CA LEU A 12 4.95 -6.10 33.91
C LEU A 12 5.59 -5.02 34.77
N ASP A 13 6.93 -4.95 34.79
CA ASP A 13 7.64 -3.93 35.53
C ASP A 13 7.41 -2.54 34.90
N MET A 14 6.76 -1.66 35.67
CA MET A 14 6.43 -0.29 35.28
C MET A 14 7.67 0.58 35.02
N PHE A 15 8.85 0.16 35.49
CA PHE A 15 10.12 0.87 35.31
C PHE A 15 11.01 0.28 34.21
N SER A 16 10.56 -0.79 33.53
CA SER A 16 11.26 -1.40 32.40
C SER A 16 11.13 -0.61 31.09
N ALA A 17 10.47 0.54 31.10
CA ALA A 17 10.37 1.41 29.93
C ALA A 17 11.76 1.97 29.57
N ALA A 18 12.05 2.00 28.27
CA ALA A 18 13.23 2.64 27.75
C ALA A 18 13.30 4.13 28.19
N PRO A 19 14.46 4.64 28.63
CA PRO A 19 14.62 6.06 28.90
C PRO A 19 14.28 6.91 27.66
N PRO A 20 13.67 8.09 27.83
CA PRO A 20 13.42 8.98 26.70
C PRO A 20 14.73 9.33 26.00
N GLY A 21 14.72 9.36 24.67
CA GLY A 21 15.91 9.64 23.86
C GLY A 21 16.85 8.45 23.66
N ILE A 22 16.53 7.24 24.16
CA ILE A 22 17.38 6.05 23.93
C ILE A 22 17.53 5.72 22.43
N SER A 23 16.55 6.09 21.60
CA SER A 23 16.59 5.88 20.14
C SER A 23 17.63 6.75 19.44
N LEU A 24 18.05 7.86 20.06
CA LEU A 24 19.05 8.79 19.51
C LEU A 24 20.47 8.44 19.95
N THR A 25 20.62 7.70 21.04
CA THR A 25 21.92 7.36 21.64
C THR A 25 22.32 5.91 21.43
N GLN A 26 21.38 5.02 21.11
CA GLN A 26 21.70 3.66 20.72
C GLN A 26 22.35 3.62 19.34
N ASP A 27 23.39 2.81 19.22
CA ASP A 27 24.03 2.56 17.95
C ASP A 27 23.05 1.84 17.00
N ASN A 28 22.86 2.42 15.82
CA ASN A 28 22.00 1.86 14.78
C ASN A 28 22.66 0.67 14.08
N THR A 29 24.00 0.53 14.15
CA THR A 29 24.75 -0.56 13.51
C THR A 29 24.38 -1.95 14.05
N LYS A 30 23.73 -2.03 15.22
CA LYS A 30 23.21 -3.29 15.75
C LYS A 30 22.10 -3.91 14.88
N TYR A 31 21.44 -3.10 14.07
CA TYR A 31 20.43 -3.56 13.12
C TYR A 31 21.04 -3.72 11.73
N PRO A 32 20.70 -4.78 10.97
CA PRO A 32 21.26 -4.96 9.63
C PRO A 32 20.97 -3.77 8.70
N TRP A 33 19.76 -3.19 8.76
CA TRP A 33 19.39 -1.98 7.99
C TRP A 33 20.06 -0.69 8.47
N GLY A 34 20.67 -0.69 9.66
CA GLY A 34 21.44 0.44 10.16
C GLY A 34 22.88 0.48 9.63
N ASN A 35 23.32 -0.60 8.99
CA ASN A 35 24.59 -0.68 8.29
C ASN A 35 24.41 -0.33 6.80
N PRO A 36 25.50 -0.02 6.07
CA PRO A 36 25.44 0.16 4.63
C PRO A 36 24.84 -1.07 3.93
N PRO A 37 23.93 -0.88 2.95
CA PRO A 37 23.30 -1.99 2.25
C PRO A 37 24.33 -2.75 1.40
N LYS A 38 24.14 -4.07 1.27
CA LYS A 38 24.98 -4.91 0.40
C LYS A 38 24.87 -4.53 -1.08
N HIS A 39 23.66 -4.17 -1.51
CA HIS A 39 23.36 -3.69 -2.85
C HIS A 39 22.69 -2.31 -2.75
N SER A 40 23.39 -1.27 -3.18
CA SER A 40 22.83 0.08 -3.31
C SER A 40 22.23 0.33 -4.71
N ASP A 41 22.73 -0.37 -5.73
CA ASP A 41 22.26 -0.28 -7.11
C ASP A 41 20.99 -1.11 -7.30
N PRO A 42 19.86 -0.52 -7.72
CA PRO A 42 18.61 -1.23 -7.98
C PRO A 42 18.75 -2.36 -8.99
N ASN A 43 19.58 -2.22 -10.01
CA ASN A 43 19.73 -3.27 -11.03
C ASN A 43 20.40 -4.51 -10.42
N LYS A 44 21.46 -4.32 -9.63
CA LYS A 44 22.16 -5.43 -8.97
C LYS A 44 21.29 -6.10 -7.91
N ALA A 45 20.50 -5.31 -7.18
CA ALA A 45 19.56 -5.84 -6.21
C ALA A 45 18.45 -6.65 -6.91
N MET A 46 18.02 -6.21 -8.10
CA MET A 46 17.05 -6.93 -8.93
C MET A 46 17.62 -8.24 -9.46
N ASP A 47 18.84 -8.24 -10.01
CA ASP A 47 19.50 -9.45 -10.49
C ASP A 47 19.62 -10.50 -9.39
N ALA A 48 19.96 -10.05 -8.17
CA ALA A 48 20.02 -10.92 -7.00
C ALA A 48 18.63 -11.45 -6.58
N ALA A 49 17.59 -10.62 -6.70
CA ALA A 49 16.20 -11.03 -6.43
C ALA A 49 15.72 -12.09 -7.44
N ILE A 50 15.95 -11.85 -8.73
CA ILE A 50 15.63 -12.79 -9.82
C ILE A 50 16.36 -14.11 -9.61
N THR A 51 17.67 -14.07 -9.36
CA THR A 51 18.48 -15.28 -9.08
C THR A 51 17.91 -16.07 -7.90
N SER A 52 17.40 -15.37 -6.87
CA SER A 52 16.76 -16.03 -5.72
C SER A 52 15.39 -16.63 -6.06
N LEU A 53 14.63 -16.02 -6.98
CA LEU A 53 13.34 -16.54 -7.43
C LEU A 53 13.47 -17.72 -8.40
N GLU A 54 14.60 -17.81 -9.11
CA GLU A 54 14.92 -18.94 -9.98
C GLU A 54 15.30 -20.20 -9.20
N ASP A 55 15.60 -20.09 -7.90
CA ASP A 55 15.78 -21.26 -7.05
C ASP A 55 14.52 -22.13 -7.08
N PRO A 56 14.61 -23.42 -7.46
CA PRO A 56 13.43 -24.27 -7.66
C PRO A 56 12.55 -24.38 -6.42
N THR A 57 13.13 -24.33 -5.22
CA THR A 57 12.39 -24.44 -3.96
C THR A 57 11.61 -23.16 -3.69
N ILE A 58 12.23 -22.00 -3.94
CA ILE A 58 11.59 -20.69 -3.76
C ILE A 58 10.49 -20.51 -4.82
N LYS A 59 10.78 -20.82 -6.08
CA LYS A 59 9.82 -20.77 -7.19
C LYS A 59 8.59 -21.62 -6.89
N ASP A 60 8.76 -22.89 -6.53
CA ASP A 60 7.64 -23.79 -6.23
C ASP A 60 6.78 -23.29 -5.06
N ASN A 61 7.40 -22.79 -3.99
CA ASN A 61 6.67 -22.21 -2.87
C ASN A 61 5.92 -20.93 -3.26
N MET A 62 6.55 -20.04 -4.03
CA MET A 62 5.92 -18.82 -4.55
C MET A 62 4.68 -19.16 -5.39
N LEU A 63 4.80 -20.12 -6.32
CA LEU A 63 3.70 -20.57 -7.17
C LEU A 63 2.54 -21.18 -6.35
N LYS A 64 2.84 -21.95 -5.30
CA LYS A 64 1.83 -22.48 -4.37
C LYS A 64 1.09 -21.37 -3.62
N LEU A 65 1.79 -20.30 -3.23
CA LEU A 65 1.18 -19.14 -2.56
C LEU A 65 0.26 -18.36 -3.51
N LEU A 66 0.67 -18.18 -4.77
CA LEU A 66 -0.17 -17.60 -5.82
C LEU A 66 -1.43 -18.45 -6.05
N PHE A 67 -1.27 -19.76 -6.16
CA PHE A 67 -2.39 -20.70 -6.29
C PHE A 67 -3.34 -20.66 -5.09
N ALA A 68 -2.82 -20.38 -3.89
CA ALA A 68 -3.62 -20.19 -2.68
C ALA A 68 -4.36 -18.83 -2.63
N GLY A 69 -4.18 -17.95 -3.62
CA GLY A 69 -4.87 -16.67 -3.75
C GLY A 69 -4.15 -15.47 -3.12
N ILE A 70 -2.91 -15.65 -2.68
CA ILE A 70 -2.07 -14.53 -2.23
C ILE A 70 -1.71 -13.69 -3.46
N SER A 71 -1.82 -12.36 -3.35
CA SER A 71 -1.52 -11.47 -4.46
C SER A 71 -0.01 -11.36 -4.71
N VAL A 72 0.34 -11.06 -5.96
CA VAL A 72 1.72 -10.76 -6.36
C VAL A 72 2.27 -9.59 -5.55
N GLU A 73 1.46 -8.56 -5.32
CA GLU A 73 1.80 -7.42 -4.48
C GLU A 73 2.22 -7.83 -3.06
N SER A 74 1.42 -8.64 -2.36
CA SER A 74 1.74 -9.04 -0.99
C SER A 74 3.04 -9.87 -0.91
N LEU A 75 3.31 -10.70 -1.93
CA LEU A 75 4.57 -11.46 -2.01
C LEU A 75 5.78 -10.55 -2.16
N ILE A 76 5.69 -9.54 -3.04
CA ILE A 76 6.78 -8.60 -3.27
C ILE A 76 7.00 -7.74 -2.03
N GLU A 77 5.94 -7.28 -1.38
CA GLU A 77 6.07 -6.52 -0.13
C GLU A 77 6.80 -7.33 0.93
N GLY A 78 6.39 -8.58 1.15
CA GLY A 78 7.10 -9.49 2.05
C GLY A 78 8.58 -9.65 1.68
N PHE A 79 8.89 -9.77 0.39
CA PHE A 79 10.27 -9.85 -0.11
C PHE A 79 11.07 -8.56 0.17
N VAL A 80 10.50 -7.38 -0.12
CA VAL A 80 11.12 -6.07 0.10
C VAL A 80 11.36 -5.84 1.58
N TYR A 81 10.37 -6.12 2.43
CA TYR A 81 10.50 -6.02 3.89
C TYR A 81 11.61 -6.93 4.41
N SER A 82 11.64 -8.20 4.00
CA SER A 82 12.69 -9.14 4.41
C SER A 82 14.09 -8.71 3.93
N GLY A 83 14.19 -8.21 2.69
CA GLY A 83 15.44 -7.73 2.13
C GLY A 83 15.97 -6.47 2.84
N PHE A 84 15.08 -5.55 3.18
CA PHE A 84 15.41 -4.36 3.98
C PHE A 84 15.82 -4.74 5.40
N GLU A 85 15.04 -5.57 6.08
CA GLU A 85 15.31 -6.01 7.46
C GLU A 85 16.66 -6.73 7.57
N SER A 86 17.03 -7.52 6.55
CA SER A 86 18.32 -8.21 6.50
C SER A 86 19.49 -7.34 6.01
N GLY A 87 19.25 -6.07 5.66
CA GLY A 87 20.27 -5.13 5.18
C GLY A 87 20.81 -5.47 3.78
N LYS A 88 20.06 -6.24 2.97
CA LYS A 88 20.47 -6.59 1.60
C LYS A 88 20.48 -5.37 0.69
N PHE A 89 19.47 -4.53 0.80
CA PHE A 89 19.29 -3.28 0.05
C PHE A 89 18.61 -2.23 0.93
N SER A 90 18.67 -0.95 0.54
CA SER A 90 17.92 0.12 1.20
C SER A 90 16.44 0.08 0.82
N LEU A 91 15.58 0.70 1.63
CA LEU A 91 14.13 0.75 1.36
C LEU A 91 13.83 1.38 0.00
N ASP A 92 14.51 2.48 -0.35
CA ASP A 92 14.34 3.16 -1.64
C ASP A 92 14.67 2.23 -2.81
N THR A 93 15.76 1.48 -2.72
CA THR A 93 16.13 0.47 -3.73
C THR A 93 15.07 -0.62 -3.81
N GLY A 94 14.55 -1.09 -2.67
CA GLY A 94 13.45 -2.06 -2.59
C GLY A 94 12.18 -1.60 -3.30
N LEU A 95 11.77 -0.35 -3.06
CA LEU A 95 10.59 0.25 -3.67
C LEU A 95 10.71 0.41 -5.19
N LEU A 96 11.90 0.81 -5.68
CA LEU A 96 12.16 0.91 -7.12
C LEU A 96 12.06 -0.45 -7.84
N MET A 97 12.32 -1.56 -7.14
CA MET A 97 12.20 -2.90 -7.69
C MET A 97 10.76 -3.44 -7.68
N LYS A 98 9.83 -2.88 -6.90
CA LYS A 98 8.48 -3.46 -6.68
C LYS A 98 7.76 -3.72 -8.01
N GLY A 99 7.72 -2.73 -8.89
CA GLY A 99 7.02 -2.81 -10.18
C GLY A 99 7.59 -3.89 -11.11
N PRO A 100 8.87 -3.79 -11.52
CA PRO A 100 9.42 -4.77 -12.46
C PRO A 100 9.55 -6.18 -11.86
N LEU A 101 9.74 -6.33 -10.54
CA LEU A 101 9.75 -7.64 -9.88
C LEU A 101 8.37 -8.29 -9.90
N GLY A 102 7.30 -7.51 -9.76
CA GLY A 102 5.94 -8.02 -9.87
C GLY A 102 5.57 -8.48 -11.25
N LEU A 103 5.99 -7.74 -12.29
CA LEU A 103 5.83 -8.19 -13.67
C LEU A 103 6.62 -9.49 -13.94
N TYR A 104 7.80 -9.63 -13.35
CA TYR A 104 8.57 -10.87 -13.47
C TYR A 104 7.85 -12.06 -12.82
N ILE A 105 7.34 -11.90 -11.59
CA ILE A 105 6.55 -12.95 -10.91
C ILE A 105 5.29 -13.30 -11.71
N ALA A 106 4.58 -12.30 -12.23
CA ALA A 106 3.42 -12.49 -13.08
C ALA A 106 3.78 -13.29 -14.35
N SER A 107 4.89 -12.96 -15.02
CA SER A 107 5.35 -13.70 -16.20
C SER A 107 5.65 -15.17 -15.90
N ILE A 108 6.27 -15.47 -14.75
CA ILE A 108 6.49 -16.85 -14.31
C ILE A 108 5.17 -17.58 -14.08
N ALA A 109 4.19 -16.92 -13.47
CA ALA A 109 2.87 -17.51 -13.25
C ALA A 109 2.13 -17.80 -14.57
N GLU A 110 2.25 -16.91 -15.56
CA GLU A 110 1.71 -17.10 -16.90
C GLU A 110 2.37 -18.28 -17.62
N ASP A 111 3.70 -18.37 -17.59
CA ASP A 111 4.47 -19.46 -18.21
C ASP A 111 4.09 -20.83 -17.64
N GLU A 112 3.80 -20.90 -16.34
CA GLU A 112 3.39 -22.12 -15.62
C GLU A 112 1.86 -22.34 -15.65
N GLY A 113 1.10 -21.42 -16.25
CA GLY A 113 -0.36 -21.51 -16.37
C GLY A 113 -1.11 -21.42 -15.04
N ILE A 114 -0.56 -20.73 -14.05
CA ILE A 114 -1.13 -20.60 -12.70
C ILE A 114 -1.97 -19.32 -12.64
N PRO A 115 -3.24 -19.39 -12.18
CA PRO A 115 -4.03 -18.19 -11.96
C PRO A 115 -3.41 -17.37 -10.83
N TYR A 116 -3.27 -16.06 -11.05
CA TYR A 116 -2.69 -15.14 -10.08
C TYR A 116 -3.50 -13.85 -10.00
N ARG A 117 -3.33 -13.12 -8.90
CA ARG A 117 -3.95 -11.82 -8.67
C ARG A 117 -2.84 -10.79 -8.46
N LEU A 118 -2.87 -9.69 -9.22
CA LEU A 118 -1.78 -8.70 -9.16
C LEU A 118 -1.79 -7.91 -7.84
N PHE A 119 -2.95 -7.36 -7.46
CA PHE A 119 -3.10 -6.45 -6.32
C PHE A 119 -3.92 -7.07 -5.20
N GLU A 120 -3.72 -6.61 -3.96
CA GLU A 120 -4.51 -7.08 -2.82
C GLU A 120 -5.99 -6.62 -2.88
N ASN A 121 -6.24 -5.47 -3.50
CA ASN A 121 -7.60 -4.96 -3.70
C ASN A 121 -8.05 -5.24 -5.14
N GLU A 122 -9.22 -5.87 -5.29
CA GLU A 122 -9.85 -6.06 -6.61
C GLU A 122 -10.23 -4.72 -7.25
N ASN A 123 -10.50 -3.71 -6.42
CA ASN A 123 -10.92 -2.36 -6.80
C ASN A 123 -9.76 -1.34 -6.82
N ALA A 124 -8.49 -1.79 -6.86
CA ALA A 124 -7.33 -0.89 -6.83
C ALA A 124 -7.34 0.18 -7.95
N PHE A 125 -8.10 -0.07 -9.02
CA PHE A 125 -8.30 0.86 -10.14
C PHE A 125 -9.67 1.56 -10.14
N GLU A 126 -10.59 1.18 -9.25
CA GLU A 126 -11.95 1.74 -9.14
C GLU A 126 -12.09 2.74 -7.97
N GLU A 127 -11.15 2.75 -7.02
CA GLU A 127 -11.13 3.67 -5.86
C GLU A 127 -10.87 5.16 -6.20
N GLU A 128 -10.80 5.54 -7.49
CA GLU A 128 -10.57 6.93 -7.92
C GLU A 128 -11.84 7.79 -8.08
N GLU A 129 -13.04 7.23 -7.95
CA GLU A 129 -14.27 8.05 -7.86
C GLU A 129 -14.51 8.48 -6.40
N LEU A 130 -14.18 9.73 -6.08
CA LEU A 130 -14.55 10.34 -4.81
C LEU A 130 -16.08 10.33 -4.66
N ASP A 131 -16.59 9.64 -3.64
CA ASP A 131 -18.00 9.64 -3.27
C ASP A 131 -18.55 11.08 -3.21
N ASP A 132 -19.63 11.34 -3.94
CA ASP A 132 -20.27 12.64 -4.06
C ASP A 132 -20.61 13.26 -2.69
N GLU A 133 -20.95 12.43 -1.69
CA GLU A 133 -21.19 12.91 -0.34
C GLU A 133 -19.93 13.52 0.30
N HIS A 134 -18.78 12.88 0.10
CA HIS A 134 -17.49 13.37 0.55
C HIS A 134 -17.08 14.66 -0.17
N VAL A 135 -17.31 14.76 -1.49
CA VAL A 135 -17.02 15.98 -2.25
C VAL A 135 -17.89 17.14 -1.78
N LEU A 136 -19.19 16.92 -1.58
CA LEU A 136 -20.12 17.93 -1.06
C LEU A 136 -19.76 18.38 0.36
N ARG A 137 -19.28 17.45 1.20
CA ARG A 137 -18.79 17.76 2.56
C ARG A 137 -17.56 18.67 2.51
N ILE A 138 -16.57 18.34 1.66
CA ILE A 138 -15.36 19.13 1.46
C ILE A 138 -15.71 20.50 0.86
N MET A 139 -16.62 20.55 -0.11
CA MET A 139 -17.09 21.80 -0.74
C MET A 139 -17.78 22.71 0.26
N LYS A 140 -18.62 22.18 1.15
CA LYS A 140 -19.27 22.96 2.21
C LYS A 140 -18.26 23.61 3.16
N MET A 141 -17.16 22.91 3.45
CA MET A 141 -16.10 23.39 4.35
C MET A 141 -15.20 24.42 3.66
N ASN A 142 -14.79 24.17 2.41
CA ASN A 142 -13.77 24.95 1.72
C ASN A 142 -14.34 26.03 0.78
N ASN A 143 -15.56 25.87 0.25
CA ASN A 143 -16.22 26.81 -0.66
C ASN A 143 -17.74 26.92 -0.37
N PRO A 144 -18.11 27.58 0.74
CA PRO A 144 -19.51 27.68 1.18
C PRO A 144 -20.40 28.51 0.23
N SER A 145 -19.84 29.41 -0.58
CA SER A 145 -20.58 30.17 -1.58
C SER A 145 -21.03 29.29 -2.75
N MET A 146 -20.14 28.43 -3.26
CA MET A 146 -20.47 27.50 -4.35
C MET A 146 -21.49 26.46 -3.90
N PHE A 147 -21.34 25.94 -2.67
CA PHE A 147 -22.29 25.00 -2.09
C PHE A 147 -23.72 25.58 -2.00
N LYS A 148 -23.85 26.86 -1.63
CA LYS A 148 -25.15 27.54 -1.60
C LYS A 148 -25.76 27.73 -2.99
N LEU A 149 -24.94 28.02 -3.98
CA LEU A 149 -25.37 28.18 -5.37
C LEU A 149 -25.92 26.85 -5.92
N LEU A 150 -25.21 25.75 -5.69
CA LEU A 150 -25.68 24.40 -6.03
C LEU A 150 -27.01 24.11 -5.34
N GLN A 151 -27.13 24.34 -4.02
CA GLN A 151 -28.40 24.15 -3.31
C GLN A 151 -29.54 24.98 -3.88
N GLN A 152 -29.29 26.22 -4.30
CA GLN A 152 -30.31 27.08 -4.91
C GLN A 152 -30.76 26.53 -6.26
N ARG A 153 -29.81 26.14 -7.12
CA ARG A 153 -30.11 25.52 -8.41
C ARG A 153 -30.87 24.20 -8.28
N THR A 154 -30.47 23.33 -7.35
CA THR A 154 -31.20 22.07 -7.10
C THR A 154 -32.64 22.35 -6.66
N ARG A 155 -32.85 23.35 -5.78
CA ARG A 155 -34.21 23.76 -5.36
C ARG A 155 -35.04 24.33 -6.49
N GLU A 156 -34.42 25.11 -7.39
CA GLU A 156 -35.07 25.66 -8.58
C GLU A 156 -35.45 24.54 -9.56
N ALA A 157 -34.55 23.59 -9.83
CA ALA A 157 -34.82 22.44 -10.68
C ALA A 157 -35.96 21.55 -10.15
N ILE A 158 -36.00 21.30 -8.83
CA ILE A 158 -37.11 20.59 -8.17
C ILE A 158 -38.43 21.37 -8.34
N ARG A 159 -38.40 22.70 -8.21
CA ARG A 159 -39.58 23.57 -8.38
C ARG A 159 -40.11 23.56 -9.82
N GLU A 160 -39.23 23.39 -10.79
CA GLU A 160 -39.56 23.24 -12.22
C GLU A 160 -40.04 21.81 -12.58
N GLY A 161 -40.09 20.89 -11.60
CA GLY A 161 -40.61 19.54 -11.78
C GLY A 161 -39.64 18.57 -12.45
N LYS A 162 -38.36 18.91 -12.54
CA LYS A 162 -37.33 18.02 -13.09
C LYS A 162 -36.95 16.98 -12.02
N LYS A 163 -36.99 15.69 -12.37
CA LYS A 163 -36.48 14.62 -11.50
C LYS A 163 -34.96 14.71 -11.46
N ILE A 164 -34.40 14.58 -10.26
CA ILE A 164 -32.97 14.39 -10.07
C ILE A 164 -32.71 12.91 -10.39
N PRO A 165 -31.84 12.57 -11.36
CA PRO A 165 -31.44 11.18 -11.58
C PRO A 165 -30.67 10.70 -10.35
N ASP A 166 -31.06 9.54 -9.81
CA ASP A 166 -30.49 8.99 -8.58
C ASP A 166 -29.10 8.35 -8.80
N ASP A 167 -28.67 8.19 -10.07
CA ASP A 167 -27.56 7.29 -10.45
C ASP A 167 -26.39 7.98 -11.18
N GLU A 168 -26.40 9.31 -11.37
CA GLU A 168 -25.34 10.04 -12.10
C GLU A 168 -24.58 11.01 -11.18
N SER A 169 -23.24 10.95 -11.22
CA SER A 169 -22.38 11.91 -10.50
C SER A 169 -22.74 13.34 -10.89
N PHE A 170 -22.79 14.25 -9.90
CA PHE A 170 -23.19 15.64 -10.11
C PHE A 170 -22.32 16.39 -11.15
N LEU A 171 -21.10 15.91 -11.44
CA LEU A 171 -20.21 16.47 -12.46
C LEU A 171 -20.62 16.07 -13.88
N ASP A 172 -21.15 14.87 -14.07
CA ASP A 172 -21.60 14.38 -15.38
C ASP A 172 -22.95 15.00 -15.78
N GLN A 173 -23.74 15.42 -14.79
CA GLN A 173 -24.97 16.19 -15.02
C GLN A 173 -24.72 17.56 -15.64
N GLU A 174 -23.61 18.24 -15.32
CA GLU A 174 -23.25 19.53 -15.94
C GLU A 174 -22.74 19.37 -17.37
N ARG A 175 -21.95 18.32 -17.65
CA ARG A 175 -21.46 18.03 -19.01
C ARG A 175 -22.57 17.68 -20.00
N SER A 176 -23.65 17.08 -19.51
CA SER A 176 -24.80 16.67 -20.32
C SER A 176 -25.81 17.81 -20.55
N ALA A 177 -25.63 18.95 -19.89
CA ALA A 177 -26.54 20.11 -19.95
C ALA A 177 -26.04 21.24 -20.88
N GLU A 178 -24.94 21.01 -21.61
CA GLU A 178 -24.34 21.93 -22.60
C GLU A 178 -24.66 21.52 -24.05
#